data_AF-A0A7V1HBR3-F1
#
_entry.id   AF-A0A7V1HBR3-F1
#
_cell.length_a   1.000
_cell.length_b   1.000
_cell.length_c   1.000
_cell.angle_alpha   90.00
_cell.angle_beta   90.00
_cell.angle_gamma   90.00
#
_symmetry.space_group_name_H-M   'P 1'
#
loop_
_entity.id
_entity.type
_entity.pdbx_description
1 polymer ?
#
loop_
_entity_poly.entity_id
_entity_poly.type
_entity_poly.pdbx_seq_one_letter_code
_entity_poly.pdbx_strand_id
1 'polypeptide(L)'
;MSPDDHDVYFGEPGLFMPEYDEVHISVAFTWDLERAKWLKRQWEFIAPVKIGGPAIDGEGDGFVPGKYLKKGITFTSRGCPNRCPWCFINKPLKELDPVLEGNIIQDNNILACSRKHLDKVFQMLSRQHAIRFPGGLEARRIRYDIVERFRSLRINELWLSYDNDEAIYDLMKAAYLLKKYFKRWKLRCYVLIGFKNDTIKKAEKRLVKTWEFGFLPFAMLYRNKKGDYPKPEREWRHFQRTWTRPAAIATKIKELLN
;
A
#
# COMPACT_ATOMS: atom_id res chain seq x y z
N MET A 1 8.25 3.14 -1.92
CA MET A 1 8.56 2.26 -0.77
C MET A 1 10.05 2.11 -0.61
N SER A 2 10.79 1.98 -1.72
CA SER A 2 12.25 1.97 -1.74
C SER A 2 12.86 3.17 -1.01
N PRO A 3 13.98 2.98 -0.30
CA PRO A 3 14.82 4.07 0.22
C PRO A 3 15.16 5.11 -0.86
N ASP A 4 15.52 6.30 -0.41
CA ASP A 4 15.81 7.46 -1.27
C ASP A 4 16.97 8.31 -0.73
N ASP A 5 17.83 7.70 0.08
CA ASP A 5 19.12 8.26 0.46
C ASP A 5 20.13 8.22 -0.70
N HIS A 6 21.28 8.85 -0.49
CA HIS A 6 22.32 9.02 -1.51
C HIS A 6 22.89 7.69 -2.03
N ASP A 7 22.90 6.65 -1.19
CA ASP A 7 23.55 5.38 -1.47
C ASP A 7 22.54 4.28 -1.86
N VAL A 8 21.39 4.70 -2.41
CA VAL A 8 20.39 3.77 -2.93
C VAL A 8 20.69 3.34 -4.36
N TYR A 9 20.67 2.03 -4.60
CA TYR A 9 20.87 1.42 -5.92
C TYR A 9 19.68 0.55 -6.30
N PHE A 10 19.34 0.53 -7.60
CA PHE A 10 18.26 -0.30 -8.16
C PHE A 10 18.77 -1.51 -8.95
N GLY A 11 20.08 -1.74 -8.96
CA GLY A 11 20.74 -2.78 -9.74
C GLY A 11 22.03 -3.30 -9.10
N GLU A 12 22.82 -3.99 -9.91
CA GLU A 12 24.19 -4.39 -9.62
C GLU A 12 25.11 -3.19 -9.32
N PRO A 13 26.24 -3.40 -8.62
CA PRO A 13 27.23 -2.36 -8.43
C PRO A 13 27.77 -1.89 -9.78
N GLY A 14 28.02 -0.58 -9.88
CA GLY A 14 28.72 0.00 -11.02
C GLY A 14 30.22 -0.31 -11.01
N LEU A 15 30.92 0.13 -12.05
CA LEU A 15 32.37 -0.07 -12.18
C LEU A 15 33.17 0.67 -11.08
N PHE A 16 32.65 1.81 -10.63
CA PHE A 16 33.27 2.64 -9.61
C PHE A 16 32.31 2.77 -8.43
N MET A 17 32.57 1.98 -7.39
CA MET A 17 31.80 2.01 -6.16
C MET A 17 32.61 2.70 -5.07
N PRO A 18 31.97 3.54 -4.24
CA PRO A 18 32.54 3.92 -2.95
C PRO A 18 32.82 2.68 -2.08
N GLU A 19 33.69 2.84 -1.09
CA GLU A 19 33.86 1.83 -0.05
C GLU A 19 32.64 1.86 0.88
N TYR A 20 32.11 0.68 1.19
CA TYR A 20 30.96 0.51 2.10
C TYR A 20 31.29 -0.54 3.16
N ASP A 21 30.86 -0.30 4.40
CA ASP A 21 31.01 -1.28 5.48
C ASP A 21 30.02 -2.45 5.35
N GLU A 22 28.81 -2.18 4.85
CA GLU A 22 27.73 -3.15 4.72
C GLU A 22 26.72 -2.71 3.65
N VAL A 23 26.18 -3.67 2.89
CA VAL A 23 25.11 -3.46 1.91
C VAL A 23 23.83 -4.17 2.36
N HIS A 24 22.72 -3.45 2.33
CA HIS A 24 21.39 -3.98 2.65
C HIS A 24 20.49 -4.08 1.41
N ILE A 25 20.16 -5.30 1.00
CA ILE A 25 19.19 -5.54 -0.06
C ILE A 25 17.79 -5.59 0.56
N SER A 26 16.95 -4.62 0.19
CA SER A 26 15.55 -4.55 0.61
C SER A 26 14.63 -5.38 -0.28
N VAL A 27 13.86 -6.27 0.33
CA VAL A 27 12.84 -7.10 -0.31
C VAL A 27 11.48 -6.72 0.25
N ALA A 28 10.77 -5.87 -0.50
CA ALA A 28 9.42 -5.44 -0.13
C ALA A 28 8.35 -6.51 -0.43
N PHE A 29 8.57 -7.36 -1.45
CA PHE A 29 7.64 -8.40 -1.85
C PHE A 29 8.33 -9.74 -2.05
N THR A 30 7.63 -10.84 -1.72
CA THR A 30 8.20 -12.20 -1.73
C THR A 30 8.66 -12.66 -3.12
N TRP A 31 8.05 -12.16 -4.20
CA TRP A 31 8.45 -12.51 -5.57
C TRP A 31 9.77 -11.86 -6.01
N ASP A 32 10.29 -10.88 -5.26
CA ASP A 32 11.58 -10.25 -5.56
C ASP A 32 12.77 -11.00 -4.92
N LEU A 33 12.51 -12.09 -4.19
CA LEU A 33 13.52 -12.82 -3.44
C LEU A 33 14.62 -13.43 -4.32
N GLU A 34 14.28 -13.99 -5.49
CA GLU A 34 15.29 -14.56 -6.39
C GLU A 34 16.19 -13.48 -6.99
N ARG A 35 15.63 -12.30 -7.32
CA ARG A 35 16.43 -11.14 -7.73
C ARG A 35 17.33 -10.65 -6.60
N ALA A 36 16.85 -10.63 -5.37
CA ALA A 36 17.63 -10.24 -4.19
C ALA A 36 18.82 -11.19 -3.95
N LYS A 37 18.62 -12.50 -4.07
CA LYS A 37 19.70 -13.50 -3.98
C LYS A 37 20.75 -13.31 -5.09
N TRP A 38 20.30 -13.01 -6.31
CA TRP A 38 21.23 -12.70 -7.39
C TRP A 38 22.04 -11.43 -7.11
N LEU A 39 21.37 -10.35 -6.69
CA LEU A 39 22.01 -9.09 -6.34
C LEU A 39 23.02 -9.26 -5.21
N LYS A 40 22.69 -10.07 -4.19
CA LYS A 40 23.61 -10.37 -3.09
C LYS A 40 24.97 -10.84 -3.61
N ARG A 41 24.98 -11.81 -4.53
CA ARG A 41 26.23 -12.31 -5.14
C ARG A 41 27.01 -11.25 -5.91
N GLN A 42 26.33 -10.26 -6.51
CA GLN A 42 27.02 -9.19 -7.23
C GLN A 42 27.66 -8.18 -6.26
N TRP A 43 26.99 -7.90 -5.15
CA TRP A 43 27.42 -6.90 -4.17
C TRP A 43 28.42 -7.45 -3.13
N GLU A 44 28.52 -8.77 -2.97
CA GLU A 44 29.46 -9.43 -2.02
C GLU A 44 30.94 -9.11 -2.27
N PHE A 45 31.31 -8.70 -3.49
CA PHE A 45 32.66 -8.25 -3.81
C PHE A 45 32.97 -6.81 -3.34
N ILE A 46 31.94 -6.03 -3.01
CA ILE A 46 32.06 -4.64 -2.56
C ILE A 46 32.10 -4.58 -1.03
N ALA A 47 31.19 -5.27 -0.37
CA ALA A 47 31.03 -5.25 1.08
C ALA A 47 30.23 -6.48 1.57
N PRO A 48 30.25 -6.79 2.88
CA PRO A 48 29.31 -7.74 3.48
C PRO A 48 27.84 -7.39 3.14
N VAL A 49 27.07 -8.37 2.67
CA VAL A 49 25.69 -8.14 2.19
C VAL A 49 24.65 -8.86 3.06
N LYS A 50 23.65 -8.10 3.52
CA LYS A 50 22.43 -8.61 4.18
C LYS A 50 21.22 -8.44 3.28
N ILE A 51 20.38 -9.47 3.23
CA ILE A 51 19.04 -9.39 2.61
C ILE A 51 18.05 -9.23 3.75
N GLY A 52 17.10 -8.32 3.61
CA GLY A 52 16.03 -8.17 4.58
C GLY A 52 14.87 -7.35 4.05
N GLY A 53 14.05 -6.86 4.96
CA GLY A 53 12.89 -6.02 4.66
C GLY A 53 11.56 -6.76 4.81
N PRO A 54 10.44 -6.10 4.45
CA PRO A 54 9.10 -6.53 4.81
C PRO A 54 8.75 -7.98 4.48
N ALA A 55 9.21 -8.46 3.31
CA ALA A 55 8.88 -9.81 2.87
C ALA A 55 9.72 -10.92 3.54
N ILE A 56 10.81 -10.59 4.22
CA ILE A 56 11.82 -11.55 4.72
C ILE A 56 11.80 -11.64 6.25
N ASP A 57 12.10 -10.52 6.93
CA ASP A 57 12.39 -10.53 8.36
C ASP A 57 11.12 -10.49 9.24
N GLY A 58 9.95 -10.40 8.60
CA GLY A 58 8.69 -10.15 9.28
C GLY A 58 8.59 -8.68 9.74
N GLU A 59 7.47 -8.06 9.44
CA GLU A 59 7.25 -6.62 9.60
C GLU A 59 6.87 -6.22 11.04
N GLY A 60 7.48 -6.81 12.07
CA GLY A 60 6.97 -6.66 13.45
C GLY A 60 8.03 -6.50 14.52
N ASP A 61 8.75 -7.57 14.85
CA ASP A 61 9.57 -7.58 16.07
C ASP A 61 10.99 -7.03 15.85
N GLY A 62 11.38 -6.76 14.60
CA GLY A 62 12.67 -6.20 14.20
C GLY A 62 12.58 -5.11 13.12
N PHE A 63 11.39 -4.51 12.92
CA PHE A 63 11.24 -3.42 11.96
C PHE A 63 12.02 -2.19 12.43
N VAL A 64 12.94 -1.72 11.59
CA VAL A 64 13.71 -0.50 11.82
C VAL A 64 13.32 0.53 10.76
N PRO A 65 12.64 1.64 11.13
CA PRO A 65 12.30 2.70 10.19
C PRO A 65 13.53 3.23 9.46
N GLY A 66 13.43 3.40 8.14
CA GLY A 66 14.53 3.92 7.32
C GLY A 66 15.58 2.89 6.90
N LYS A 67 15.58 1.65 7.42
CA LYS A 67 16.60 0.64 7.07
C LYS A 67 16.35 -0.02 5.72
N TYR A 68 15.20 -0.67 5.55
CA TYR A 68 14.83 -1.35 4.32
C TYR A 68 13.76 -0.60 3.52
N LEU A 69 13.12 0.40 4.14
CA LEU A 69 12.07 1.19 3.51
C LEU A 69 12.41 2.67 3.64
N LYS A 70 11.87 3.47 2.72
CA LYS A 70 11.96 4.93 2.75
C LYS A 70 11.66 5.49 4.14
N LYS A 71 12.47 6.45 4.58
CA LYS A 71 12.23 7.20 5.81
C LYS A 71 10.81 7.79 5.83
N GLY A 72 10.15 7.69 6.97
CA GLY A 72 8.75 8.09 7.16
C GLY A 72 7.73 6.97 6.92
N ILE A 73 8.12 5.84 6.32
CA ILE A 73 7.30 4.63 6.32
C ILE A 73 7.41 3.94 7.67
N THR A 74 6.26 3.60 8.26
CA THR A 74 6.19 2.82 9.50
C THR A 74 5.07 1.77 9.42
N PHE A 75 5.26 0.72 10.21
CA PHE A 75 4.24 -0.26 10.53
C PHE A 75 3.95 -0.13 12.03
N THR A 76 2.68 0.00 12.38
CA THR A 76 2.20 0.06 13.75
C THR A 76 1.44 -1.21 14.13
N SER A 77 0.94 -1.94 13.14
CA SER A 77 0.30 -3.25 13.30
C SER A 77 0.51 -4.10 12.06
N ARG A 78 0.43 -5.42 12.23
CA ARG A 78 0.61 -6.43 11.17
C ARG A 78 -0.49 -7.46 11.18
N GLY A 79 -0.67 -8.11 10.05
CA GLY A 79 -1.73 -9.09 9.90
C GLY A 79 -3.08 -8.40 9.71
N CYS A 80 -4.09 -9.20 9.42
CA CYS A 80 -5.44 -8.69 9.19
C CYS A 80 -6.42 -9.75 9.69
N PRO A 81 -7.48 -9.37 10.42
CA PRO A 81 -8.48 -10.35 10.85
C PRO A 81 -9.30 -10.91 9.68
N ASN A 82 -9.24 -10.27 8.51
CA ASN A 82 -9.97 -10.69 7.33
C ASN A 82 -9.30 -11.88 6.66
N ARG A 83 -10.09 -12.84 6.18
CA ARG A 83 -9.62 -14.02 5.45
C ARG A 83 -9.96 -13.92 3.96
N CYS A 84 -9.55 -12.82 3.35
CA CYS A 84 -9.82 -12.54 1.94
C CYS A 84 -9.10 -13.54 1.02
N PRO A 85 -9.77 -14.17 0.05
CA PRO A 85 -9.18 -15.22 -0.79
C PRO A 85 -8.11 -14.73 -1.78
N TRP A 86 -8.05 -13.42 -2.04
CA TRP A 86 -7.01 -12.78 -2.86
C TRP A 86 -5.80 -12.31 -2.05
N CYS A 87 -5.90 -12.26 -0.72
CA CYS A 87 -4.90 -11.62 0.13
C CYS A 87 -3.78 -12.59 0.52
N PHE A 88 -2.55 -12.10 0.55
CA PHE A 88 -1.39 -12.87 1.02
C PHE A 88 -1.15 -12.74 2.53
N ILE A 89 -1.82 -11.79 3.16
CA ILE A 89 -1.79 -11.61 4.61
C ILE A 89 -2.72 -12.67 5.23
N ASN A 90 -2.14 -13.83 5.54
CA ASN A 90 -2.82 -14.93 6.23
C ASN A 90 -2.28 -15.08 7.65
N LYS A 91 -2.25 -13.98 8.40
CA LYS A 91 -1.79 -13.92 9.80
C LYS A 91 -2.78 -13.10 10.62
N PRO A 92 -3.02 -13.50 11.89
CA PRO A 92 -3.87 -12.72 12.79
C PRO A 92 -3.30 -11.32 12.98
N LEU A 93 -4.18 -10.36 13.28
CA LEU A 93 -3.77 -9.01 13.61
C LEU A 93 -2.90 -9.02 14.87
N LYS A 94 -1.74 -8.37 14.79
CA LYS A 94 -0.79 -8.13 15.87
C LYS A 94 -0.46 -6.64 15.90
N GLU A 95 -0.77 -5.99 17.00
CA GLU A 95 -0.35 -4.62 17.28
C GLU A 95 1.12 -4.61 17.69
N LEU A 96 1.88 -3.63 17.21
CA LEU A 96 3.29 -3.46 17.55
C LEU A 96 3.44 -2.43 18.68
N ASP A 97 4.33 -2.71 19.62
CA ASP A 97 4.69 -1.82 20.72
C ASP A 97 6.21 -1.90 20.93
N PRO A 98 6.94 -0.78 20.96
CA PRO A 98 6.45 0.60 20.83
C PRO A 98 5.95 0.96 19.43
N VAL A 99 5.06 1.96 19.34
CA VAL A 99 4.70 2.60 18.06
C VAL A 99 5.90 3.42 17.58
N LEU A 100 6.51 3.00 16.47
CA LEU A 100 7.65 3.69 15.87
C LEU A 100 7.18 4.84 14.96
N GLU A 101 7.94 5.93 14.96
CA GLU A 101 7.58 7.14 14.22
C GLU A 101 7.57 6.94 12.70
N GLY A 102 6.54 7.49 12.05
CA GLY A 102 6.48 7.65 10.60
C GLY A 102 5.12 8.21 10.17
N ASN A 103 5.11 9.04 9.12
CA ASN A 103 3.88 9.66 8.59
C ASN A 103 3.25 8.85 7.45
N ILE A 104 3.79 7.70 7.07
CA ILE A 104 3.27 6.82 6.01
C ILE A 104 2.97 5.46 6.65
N ILE A 105 1.71 5.23 6.99
CA ILE A 105 1.25 4.03 7.69
C ILE A 105 0.95 2.91 6.68
N GLN A 106 1.74 1.82 6.73
CA GLN A 106 1.62 0.69 5.81
C GLN A 106 1.02 -0.58 6.44
N ASP A 107 0.31 -0.42 7.55
CA ASP A 107 -0.43 -1.49 8.21
C ASP A 107 -1.43 -2.15 7.27
N ASN A 108 -1.53 -3.49 7.35
CA ASN A 108 -2.46 -4.24 6.50
C ASN A 108 -3.93 -3.88 6.78
N ASN A 109 -4.26 -3.50 8.02
CA ASN A 109 -5.57 -3.01 8.42
C ASN A 109 -5.51 -2.25 9.75
N ILE A 110 -4.95 -1.04 9.76
CA ILE A 110 -4.84 -0.21 10.98
C ILE A 110 -6.18 -0.05 11.70
N LEU A 111 -7.29 0.09 10.96
CA LEU A 111 -8.62 0.31 11.55
C LEU A 111 -9.18 -0.93 12.27
N ALA A 112 -8.59 -2.10 12.06
CA ALA A 112 -8.93 -3.30 12.82
C ALA A 112 -8.27 -3.36 14.20
N CYS A 113 -7.30 -2.49 14.49
CA CYS A 113 -6.65 -2.42 15.80
C CYS A 113 -7.61 -1.97 16.90
N SER A 114 -7.24 -2.31 18.13
CA SER A 114 -7.87 -1.85 19.35
C SER A 114 -7.86 -0.33 19.44
N ARG A 115 -8.83 0.21 20.17
CA ARG A 115 -8.93 1.64 20.44
C ARG A 115 -7.65 2.19 21.10
N LYS A 116 -7.10 1.44 22.07
CA LYS A 116 -5.87 1.80 22.80
C LYS A 116 -4.68 1.95 21.85
N HIS A 117 -4.53 1.04 20.89
CA HIS A 117 -3.45 1.13 19.91
C HIS A 117 -3.68 2.29 18.93
N LEU A 118 -4.90 2.46 18.43
CA LEU A 118 -5.25 3.63 17.61
C LEU A 118 -4.95 4.95 18.33
N ASP A 119 -5.20 5.05 19.64
CA ASP A 119 -4.85 6.25 20.42
C ASP A 119 -3.35 6.54 20.39
N LYS A 120 -2.49 5.53 20.59
CA LYS A 120 -1.04 5.67 20.47
C LYS A 120 -0.61 6.13 19.07
N VAL A 121 -1.15 5.51 18.02
CA VAL A 121 -0.82 5.84 16.63
C VAL A 121 -1.25 7.25 16.27
N PHE A 122 -2.47 7.65 16.61
CA PHE A 122 -2.97 9.00 16.34
C PHE A 122 -2.24 10.07 17.17
N GLN A 123 -1.83 9.75 18.40
CA GLN A 123 -0.98 10.64 19.19
C GLN A 123 0.38 10.86 18.50
N MET A 124 1.03 9.80 18.03
CA MET A 124 2.27 9.89 17.26
C MET A 124 2.10 10.73 15.99
N LEU A 125 1.02 10.50 15.25
CA LEU A 125 0.72 11.21 14.00
C LEU A 125 0.34 12.69 14.21
N SER A 126 -0.23 13.07 15.36
CA SER A 126 -0.64 14.46 15.64
C SER A 126 0.51 15.46 15.58
N ARG A 127 1.74 15.00 15.78
CA ARG A 127 2.97 15.80 15.74
C ARG A 127 3.59 15.89 14.35
N GLN A 128 2.97 15.25 13.35
CA GLN A 128 3.53 15.09 12.01
C GLN A 128 2.68 15.78 10.94
N HIS A 129 3.21 15.83 9.71
CA HIS A 129 2.55 16.41 8.55
C HIS A 129 2.61 15.47 7.35
N ALA A 130 1.84 15.80 6.31
CA ALA A 130 1.76 15.03 5.07
C ALA A 130 1.41 13.54 5.28
N ILE A 131 0.51 13.27 6.23
CA ILE A 131 0.21 11.92 6.71
C ILE A 131 -0.50 11.11 5.62
N ARG A 132 -0.05 9.88 5.40
CA ARG A 132 -0.62 8.97 4.41
C ARG A 132 -0.96 7.63 5.03
N PHE A 133 -2.09 7.07 4.62
CA PHE A 133 -2.52 5.71 4.96
C PHE A 133 -2.61 4.84 3.69
N PRO A 134 -1.47 4.50 3.04
CA PRO A 134 -1.44 3.66 1.85
C PRO A 134 -1.69 2.17 2.11
N GLY A 135 -1.70 1.70 3.37
CA GLY A 135 -1.90 0.28 3.69
C GLY A 135 -3.28 -0.29 3.30
N GLY A 136 -4.25 0.56 2.94
CA GLY A 136 -5.60 0.16 2.58
C GLY A 136 -6.55 0.17 3.78
N LEU A 137 -7.29 1.26 3.93
CA LEU A 137 -8.30 1.43 4.96
C LEU A 137 -9.56 0.63 4.60
N GLU A 138 -9.98 -0.19 5.54
CA GLU A 138 -11.18 -1.00 5.40
C GLU A 138 -12.45 -0.11 5.48
N ALA A 139 -13.20 -0.03 4.38
CA ALA A 139 -14.33 0.89 4.23
C ALA A 139 -15.40 0.72 5.34
N ARG A 140 -15.74 -0.52 5.71
CA ARG A 140 -16.75 -0.80 6.76
C ARG A 140 -16.36 -0.28 8.15
N ARG A 141 -15.09 0.04 8.38
CA ARG A 141 -14.58 0.60 9.64
C ARG A 141 -14.51 2.13 9.62
N ILE A 142 -14.83 2.76 8.49
CA ILE A 142 -14.95 4.22 8.40
C ILE A 142 -16.27 4.64 9.04
N ARG A 143 -16.18 5.08 10.29
CA ARG A 143 -17.28 5.62 11.09
C ARG A 143 -17.00 7.07 11.47
N TYR A 144 -18.01 7.75 12.01
CA TYR A 144 -17.89 9.16 12.42
C TYR A 144 -16.70 9.42 13.36
N ASP A 145 -16.49 8.56 14.36
CA ASP A 145 -15.38 8.69 15.31
C ASP A 145 -13.99 8.59 14.66
N ILE A 146 -13.85 7.74 13.64
CA ILE A 146 -12.60 7.63 12.85
C ILE A 146 -12.40 8.85 11.95
N VAL A 147 -13.48 9.38 11.36
CA VAL A 147 -13.41 10.56 10.49
C VAL A 147 -13.01 11.81 11.28
N GLU A 148 -13.53 11.99 12.50
CA GLU A 148 -13.09 13.09 13.38
C GLU A 148 -11.62 12.97 13.77
N ARG A 149 -11.13 11.75 14.01
CA ARG A 149 -9.70 11.52 14.21
C ARG A 149 -8.88 11.89 12.99
N PHE A 150 -9.28 11.50 11.79
CA PHE A 150 -8.60 11.93 10.56
C PHE A 150 -8.63 13.45 10.37
N ARG A 151 -9.74 14.12 10.72
CA ARG A 151 -9.85 15.60 10.65
C ARG A 151 -8.85 16.31 11.56
N SER A 152 -8.51 15.72 12.70
CA SER A 152 -7.50 16.26 13.62
C SER A 152 -6.06 16.16 13.09
N LEU A 153 -5.84 15.38 12.03
CA LEU A 153 -4.52 15.13 11.46
C LEU A 153 -4.27 15.94 10.17
N ARG A 154 -2.99 16.20 9.88
CA ARG A 154 -2.53 16.82 8.63
C ARG A 154 -2.46 15.79 7.50
N ILE A 155 -3.62 15.27 7.11
CA ILE A 155 -3.78 14.22 6.09
C ILE A 155 -3.37 14.72 4.70
N ASN A 156 -2.50 13.97 4.05
CA ASN A 156 -2.21 14.06 2.63
C ASN A 156 -3.02 13.06 1.81
N GLU A 157 -3.03 11.78 2.20
CA GLU A 157 -3.73 10.72 1.44
C GLU A 157 -4.37 9.66 2.35
N LEU A 158 -5.63 9.34 2.08
CA LEU A 158 -6.36 8.21 2.62
C LEU A 158 -6.61 7.23 1.48
N TRP A 159 -6.06 6.03 1.57
CA TRP A 159 -6.30 4.97 0.60
C TRP A 159 -7.27 3.96 1.20
N LEU A 160 -8.42 3.75 0.57
CA LEU A 160 -9.36 2.68 0.91
C LEU A 160 -9.16 1.46 0.00
N SER A 161 -9.77 0.33 0.34
CA SER A 161 -9.77 -0.87 -0.50
C SER A 161 -11.19 -1.26 -0.92
N TYR A 162 -11.34 -1.58 -2.21
CA TYR A 162 -12.56 -2.08 -2.83
C TYR A 162 -12.26 -3.35 -3.63
N ASP A 163 -12.25 -4.47 -2.92
CA ASP A 163 -11.73 -5.72 -3.47
C ASP A 163 -12.80 -6.66 -4.02
N ASN A 164 -14.07 -6.47 -3.67
CA ASN A 164 -15.18 -7.31 -4.11
C ASN A 164 -16.47 -6.47 -4.23
N ASP A 165 -17.42 -6.93 -5.03
CA ASP A 165 -18.65 -6.20 -5.30
C ASP A 165 -19.52 -5.97 -4.04
N GLU A 166 -19.44 -6.86 -3.04
CA GLU A 166 -20.22 -6.76 -1.80
C GLU A 166 -19.79 -5.55 -0.94
N ALA A 167 -18.51 -5.16 -1.02
CA ALA A 167 -17.96 -4.02 -0.29
C ALA A 167 -18.43 -2.65 -0.83
N ILE A 168 -19.24 -2.62 -1.91
CA ILE A 168 -19.66 -1.37 -2.55
C ILE A 168 -20.44 -0.46 -1.60
N TYR A 169 -21.30 -1.04 -0.76
CA TYR A 169 -22.16 -0.28 0.14
C TYR A 169 -21.36 0.36 1.29
N ASP A 170 -20.38 -0.38 1.81
CA ASP A 170 -19.43 0.14 2.80
C ASP A 170 -18.57 1.25 2.22
N LEU A 171 -18.10 1.08 0.98
CA LEU A 171 -17.34 2.12 0.26
C LEU A 171 -18.19 3.38 0.08
N MET A 172 -19.45 3.25 -0.33
CA MET A 172 -20.39 4.37 -0.49
C MET A 172 -20.59 5.12 0.84
N LYS A 173 -20.82 4.39 1.95
CA LYS A 173 -20.94 4.98 3.29
C LYS A 173 -19.67 5.71 3.72
N ALA A 174 -18.51 5.10 3.53
CA ALA A 174 -17.23 5.71 3.81
C ALA A 174 -17.04 7.01 3.01
N ALA A 175 -17.41 6.99 1.71
CA ALA A 175 -17.37 8.16 0.84
C ALA A 175 -18.27 9.29 1.37
N TYR A 176 -19.50 8.96 1.76
CA TYR A 176 -20.46 9.93 2.29
C TYR A 176 -19.91 10.67 3.52
N LEU A 177 -19.17 9.98 4.40
CA LEU A 177 -18.55 10.61 5.57
C LEU A 177 -17.29 11.39 5.21
N LEU A 178 -16.39 10.81 4.42
CA LEU A 178 -15.08 11.40 4.12
C LEU A 178 -15.17 12.64 3.24
N LYS A 179 -16.06 12.65 2.24
CA LYS A 179 -16.20 13.75 1.28
C LYS A 179 -16.65 15.07 1.90
N LYS A 180 -17.27 15.04 3.09
CA LYS A 180 -17.65 16.24 3.83
C LYS A 180 -16.43 17.08 4.23
N TYR A 181 -15.26 16.45 4.33
CA TYR A 181 -14.08 17.04 4.95
C TYR A 181 -12.80 16.92 4.12
N PHE A 182 -12.73 15.91 3.25
CA PHE A 182 -11.59 15.68 2.40
C PHE A 182 -11.95 15.84 0.93
N LYS A 183 -11.08 16.54 0.21
CA LYS A 183 -11.18 16.72 -1.23
C LYS A 183 -10.83 15.42 -1.94
N ARG A 184 -11.42 15.16 -3.12
CA ARG A 184 -11.22 13.93 -3.91
C ARG A 184 -9.76 13.56 -4.10
N TRP A 185 -8.85 14.51 -4.32
CA TRP A 185 -7.43 14.21 -4.53
C TRP A 185 -6.70 13.63 -3.31
N LYS A 186 -7.27 13.79 -2.10
CA LYS A 186 -6.78 13.12 -0.89
C LYS A 186 -7.39 11.73 -0.67
N LEU A 187 -8.49 11.43 -1.35
CA LEU A 187 -9.27 10.22 -1.19
C LEU A 187 -8.99 9.27 -2.34
N ARG A 188 -8.31 8.17 -2.07
CA ARG A 188 -7.90 7.18 -3.07
C ARG A 188 -8.50 5.83 -2.72
N CYS A 189 -8.61 4.95 -3.71
CA CYS A 189 -9.13 3.62 -3.48
C CYS A 189 -8.47 2.60 -4.39
N TYR A 190 -7.84 1.59 -3.80
CA TYR A 190 -7.40 0.40 -4.51
C TYR A 190 -8.62 -0.41 -4.92
N VAL A 191 -8.76 -0.68 -6.21
CA VAL A 191 -9.82 -1.52 -6.76
C VAL A 191 -9.17 -2.78 -7.29
N LEU A 192 -9.49 -3.94 -6.70
CA LEU A 192 -8.98 -5.22 -7.17
C LEU A 192 -9.56 -5.54 -8.56
N ILE A 193 -8.68 -5.90 -9.48
CA ILE A 193 -9.05 -6.30 -10.83
C ILE A 193 -8.34 -7.60 -11.23
N GLY A 194 -8.99 -8.41 -12.07
CA GLY A 194 -8.40 -9.62 -12.65
C GLY A 194 -8.26 -10.80 -11.69
N PHE A 195 -9.03 -10.83 -10.61
CA PHE A 195 -9.06 -11.99 -9.70
C PHE A 195 -10.13 -13.00 -10.10
N LYS A 196 -9.75 -14.28 -10.29
CA LYS A 196 -10.64 -15.38 -10.70
C LYS A 196 -11.47 -15.03 -11.96
N ASN A 197 -12.80 -15.08 -11.88
CA ASN A 197 -13.75 -14.90 -12.98
C ASN A 197 -14.06 -13.42 -13.27
N ASP A 198 -13.13 -12.53 -12.93
CA ASP A 198 -13.27 -11.11 -13.20
C ASP A 198 -13.11 -10.82 -14.70
N THR A 199 -13.73 -9.74 -15.16
CA THR A 199 -13.63 -9.29 -16.55
C THR A 199 -13.30 -7.81 -16.57
N ILE A 200 -12.68 -7.33 -17.66
CA ILE A 200 -12.36 -5.91 -17.81
C ILE A 200 -13.61 -5.04 -17.66
N LYS A 201 -14.75 -5.48 -18.20
CA LYS A 201 -16.03 -4.78 -18.06
C LYS A 201 -16.48 -4.66 -16.60
N LYS A 202 -16.36 -5.73 -15.81
CA LYS A 202 -16.71 -5.72 -14.38
C LYS A 202 -15.74 -4.83 -13.59
N ALA A 203 -14.45 -4.92 -13.89
CA ALA A 203 -13.40 -4.08 -13.31
C ALA A 203 -13.63 -2.59 -13.61
N GLU A 204 -13.90 -2.23 -14.86
CA GLU A 204 -14.19 -0.85 -15.27
C GLU A 204 -15.42 -0.30 -14.56
N LYS A 205 -16.49 -1.10 -14.44
CA LYS A 205 -17.67 -0.72 -13.67
C LYS A 205 -17.35 -0.41 -12.20
N ARG A 206 -16.49 -1.21 -11.55
CA ARG A 206 -16.04 -0.93 -10.17
C ARG A 206 -15.20 0.34 -10.07
N LEU A 207 -14.29 0.56 -11.02
CA LEU A 207 -13.42 1.74 -11.08
C LEU A 207 -14.24 3.03 -11.30
N VAL A 208 -15.21 3.02 -12.22
CA VAL A 208 -16.12 4.14 -12.47
C VAL A 208 -16.98 4.44 -11.24
N LYS A 209 -17.57 3.42 -10.61
CA LYS A 209 -18.35 3.61 -9.36
C LYS A 209 -17.52 4.22 -8.24
N THR A 210 -16.27 3.80 -8.10
CA THR A 210 -15.32 4.36 -7.14
C THR A 210 -15.09 5.86 -7.38
N TRP A 211 -15.00 6.27 -8.65
CA TRP A 211 -14.93 7.68 -9.05
C TRP A 211 -16.22 8.46 -8.76
N GLU A 212 -17.39 7.88 -9.02
CA GLU A 212 -18.70 8.48 -8.72
C GLU A 212 -18.85 8.73 -7.21
N PHE A 213 -18.46 7.74 -6.40
CA PHE A 213 -18.33 7.89 -4.94
C PHE A 213 -17.25 8.89 -4.54
N GLY A 214 -16.44 9.37 -5.48
CA GLY A 214 -15.51 10.48 -5.41
C GLY A 214 -14.23 10.21 -4.66
N PHE A 215 -13.77 8.97 -4.77
CA PHE A 215 -12.37 8.62 -4.65
C PHE A 215 -11.66 8.76 -6.01
N LEU A 216 -10.34 8.86 -5.99
CA LEU A 216 -9.50 8.53 -7.13
C LEU A 216 -9.28 7.00 -7.15
N PRO A 217 -9.87 6.27 -8.12
CA PRO A 217 -9.65 4.83 -8.23
C PRO A 217 -8.20 4.53 -8.63
N PHE A 218 -7.69 3.38 -8.19
CA PHE A 218 -6.43 2.81 -8.63
C PHE A 218 -6.64 1.34 -8.98
N ALA A 219 -6.36 0.97 -10.23
CA ALA A 219 -6.44 -0.43 -10.67
C ALA A 219 -5.33 -1.28 -10.02
N MET A 220 -5.69 -2.02 -8.99
CA MET A 220 -4.84 -3.00 -8.32
C MET A 220 -4.99 -4.34 -9.06
N LEU A 221 -4.16 -4.55 -10.07
CA LEU A 221 -4.16 -5.80 -10.82
C LEU A 221 -3.68 -6.94 -9.94
N TYR A 222 -4.51 -7.97 -9.82
CA TYR A 222 -4.18 -9.17 -9.08
C TYR A 222 -2.92 -9.82 -9.65
N ARG A 223 -2.06 -10.26 -8.75
CA ARG A 223 -0.87 -11.05 -9.01
C ARG A 223 -0.91 -12.23 -8.06
N ASN A 224 -0.64 -13.45 -8.51
CA ASN A 224 -0.67 -14.62 -7.64
C ASN A 224 0.63 -14.75 -6.81
N LYS A 225 0.72 -15.74 -5.91
CA LYS A 225 1.93 -15.96 -5.06
C LYS A 225 3.21 -16.23 -5.84
N LYS A 226 3.12 -16.78 -7.05
CA LYS A 226 4.25 -17.02 -7.96
C LYS A 226 4.67 -15.76 -8.73
N GLY A 227 3.86 -14.71 -8.66
CA GLY A 227 4.09 -13.48 -9.40
C GLY A 227 3.43 -13.45 -10.77
N ASP A 228 2.50 -14.36 -11.09
CA ASP A 228 1.81 -14.37 -12.39
C ASP A 228 0.60 -13.44 -12.39
N TYR A 229 0.38 -12.80 -13.53
CA TYR A 229 -0.81 -12.01 -13.82
C TYR A 229 -1.94 -12.87 -14.41
N PRO A 230 -3.21 -12.43 -14.28
CA PRO A 230 -4.34 -13.06 -14.96
C PRO A 230 -4.16 -13.02 -16.48
N LYS A 231 -4.70 -14.03 -17.17
CA LYS A 231 -4.66 -14.11 -18.63
C LYS A 231 -5.95 -13.57 -19.25
N PRO A 232 -5.89 -12.95 -20.44
CA PRO A 232 -4.68 -12.58 -21.18
C PRO A 232 -3.96 -11.38 -20.53
N GLU A 233 -2.68 -11.57 -20.21
CA GLU A 233 -1.91 -10.62 -19.39
C GLU A 233 -1.72 -9.26 -20.05
N ARG A 234 -1.45 -9.25 -21.36
CA ARG A 234 -1.23 -8.01 -22.13
C ARG A 234 -2.46 -7.10 -22.04
N GLU A 235 -3.65 -7.67 -22.11
CA GLU A 235 -4.91 -6.95 -22.05
C GLU A 235 -5.13 -6.35 -20.66
N TRP A 236 -5.01 -7.17 -19.61
CA TRP A 236 -5.14 -6.71 -18.23
C TRP A 236 -4.13 -5.63 -17.85
N ARG A 237 -2.88 -5.76 -18.27
CA ARG A 237 -1.84 -4.76 -18.00
C ARG A 237 -2.06 -3.46 -18.78
N HIS A 238 -2.54 -3.55 -20.03
CA HIS A 238 -2.92 -2.37 -20.80
C HIS A 238 -4.06 -1.63 -20.11
N PHE A 239 -5.11 -2.36 -19.74
CA PHE A 239 -6.25 -1.82 -19.00
C PHE A 239 -5.83 -1.22 -17.65
N GLN A 240 -4.98 -1.89 -16.86
CA GLN A 240 -4.50 -1.36 -15.59
C GLN A 240 -3.84 0.02 -15.75
N ARG A 241 -3.00 0.21 -16.77
CA ARG A 241 -2.22 1.44 -16.98
C ARG A 241 -3.10 2.68 -17.13
N THR A 242 -4.28 2.55 -17.74
CA THR A 242 -5.22 3.68 -17.90
C THR A 242 -5.83 4.13 -16.56
N TRP A 243 -5.72 3.32 -15.52
CA TRP A 243 -6.30 3.53 -14.19
C TRP A 243 -5.28 3.61 -13.05
N THR A 244 -4.00 3.90 -13.33
CA THR A 244 -2.94 3.91 -12.29
C THR A 244 -2.46 5.31 -11.86
N ARG A 245 -2.71 6.35 -12.66
CA ARG A 245 -2.26 7.72 -12.36
C ARG A 245 -3.38 8.74 -12.55
N PRO A 246 -3.47 9.79 -11.71
CA PRO A 246 -4.59 10.74 -11.75
C PRO A 246 -4.90 11.33 -13.12
N ALA A 247 -3.87 11.70 -13.90
CA ALA A 247 -4.05 12.24 -15.25
C ALA A 247 -4.71 11.23 -16.21
N ALA A 248 -4.24 9.97 -16.21
CA ALA A 248 -4.81 8.92 -17.06
C ALA A 248 -6.24 8.58 -16.64
N ILE A 249 -6.50 8.51 -15.33
CA ILE A 249 -7.84 8.28 -14.78
C ILE A 249 -8.79 9.39 -15.22
N ALA A 250 -8.39 10.66 -15.11
CA ALA A 250 -9.23 11.78 -15.50
C ALA A 250 -9.56 11.76 -17.00
N THR A 251 -8.58 11.47 -17.87
CA THR A 251 -8.81 11.27 -19.30
C THR A 251 -9.79 10.13 -19.56
N LYS A 252 -9.57 8.96 -18.95
CA LYS A 252 -10.41 7.79 -19.14
C LYS A 252 -11.85 8.01 -18.66
N ILE A 253 -12.03 8.70 -17.54
CA ILE A 253 -13.36 9.08 -17.04
C ILE A 253 -14.05 10.03 -18.02
N LYS A 254 -13.33 11.01 -18.57
CA LYS A 254 -13.90 11.94 -19.56
C LYS A 254 -14.35 11.19 -20.82
N GLU A 255 -13.58 10.21 -21.30
CA GLU A 255 -13.96 9.37 -22.43
C GLU A 255 -15.20 8.50 -22.16
N LEU A 256 -15.41 8.07 -20.92
CA LEU A 256 -16.53 7.20 -20.53
C LEU A 256 -17.83 7.96 -20.23
N LEU A 257 -17.73 9.25 -19.87
CA LEU A 257 -18.87 10.10 -19.49
C LEU A 257 -19.28 11.11 -20.57
N ASN A 258 -18.51 11.20 -21.66
CA ASN A 258 -18.86 11.90 -22.89
C ASN A 258 -19.55 10.94 -23.87
#